data_AF-A0AAV4MJ62-F1
#
_entry.id   AF-A0AAV4MJ62-F1
#
_cell.length_a   1.000
_cell.length_b   1.000
_cell.length_c   1.000
_cell.angle_alpha   90.00
_cell.angle_beta   90.00
_cell.angle_gamma   90.00
#
_symmetry.space_group_name_H-M   'P 1'
#
loop_
_entity.id
_entity.type
_entity.pdbx_description
1 polymer ?
#
loop_
_entity_poly.entity_id
_entity_poly.type
_entity_poly.pdbx_seq_one_letter_code
_entity_poly.pdbx_strand_id
1 'polypeptide(L)'
;CRCQPGFEGDGLECRSLRSCREDRYLCDRNADCEPNEVTGEYACRCKQGYLGDGNKCTPAPKHSGGYLVCTQHSGGYLVFAHGMSLLRVPTVPTKSNPGQLLLMEPNQTPVGLTTDCQMGHLYWADASLKVIRRANYNGSEVTMTISHDMLSPEGVAVDWLGETIYWTDSGKDTVEVASLVSKYRKVLISEGLSNPRGIAVHPGIGKMYWTDWNRNSPKIEMANMDGSGRTELVKENLGLPNMLVIDFDRHNLCWTDSGLRRIECIGLNGQSRRVVYTPAVYPFGIAIHEGHIYWTDWEIKFLHRVDVNGGEAEPLEIPAGGSGKMYGIVSLPSYCPSVGSACAVDNGGCKYLCLPTGRGGRSCVCPDTSEDGSDIECSNLS
;
A
#
# COMPACT_ATOMS: atom_id res chain seq x y z
N CYS A 1 41.52 -19.97 -17.63
CA CYS A 1 40.32 -19.36 -17.02
C CYS A 1 39.13 -20.31 -17.22
N ARG A 2 38.02 -20.15 -16.51
CA ARG A 2 36.81 -20.98 -16.72
C ARG A 2 35.58 -20.08 -16.58
N CYS A 3 34.61 -20.26 -17.46
CA CYS A 3 33.35 -19.52 -17.40
C CYS A 3 32.51 -19.93 -16.19
N GLN A 4 31.71 -18.99 -15.68
CA GLN A 4 30.76 -19.26 -14.61
C GLN A 4 29.64 -20.21 -15.08
N PRO A 5 28.97 -20.92 -14.15
CA PRO A 5 27.77 -21.69 -14.47
C PRO A 5 26.76 -20.80 -15.24
N GLY A 6 26.19 -21.31 -16.34
CA GLY A 6 25.32 -20.54 -17.24
C GLY A 6 26.01 -19.99 -18.49
N PHE A 7 27.34 -20.01 -18.56
CA PHE A 7 28.13 -19.53 -19.70
C PHE A 7 29.07 -20.61 -20.27
N GLU A 8 29.26 -20.60 -21.59
CA GLU A 8 30.24 -21.42 -22.32
C GLU A 8 31.33 -20.57 -22.98
N GLY A 9 32.53 -21.13 -23.12
CA GLY A 9 33.67 -20.44 -23.73
C GLY A 9 35.01 -20.93 -23.22
N ASP A 10 36.09 -20.26 -23.63
CA ASP A 10 37.48 -20.61 -23.25
C ASP A 10 37.90 -20.04 -21.88
N GLY A 11 36.98 -19.34 -21.21
CA GLY A 11 37.19 -18.70 -19.92
C GLY A 11 37.78 -17.29 -20.03
N LEU A 12 38.18 -16.82 -21.21
CA LEU A 12 38.54 -15.43 -21.51
C LEU A 12 37.38 -14.73 -22.23
N GLU A 13 36.74 -15.43 -23.17
CA GLU A 13 35.46 -15.05 -23.76
C GLU A 13 34.39 -16.06 -23.33
N CYS A 14 33.40 -15.59 -22.58
CA CYS A 14 32.29 -16.41 -22.09
C CYS A 14 30.97 -15.86 -22.63
N ARG A 15 30.19 -16.70 -23.29
CA ARG A 15 28.85 -16.38 -23.81
C ARG A 15 27.79 -17.22 -23.12
N SER A 16 26.58 -16.70 -22.99
CA SER A 16 25.47 -17.42 -22.34
C SER A 16 25.13 -18.70 -23.12
N LEU A 17 24.84 -19.79 -22.40
CA LEU A 17 24.40 -21.08 -22.96
C LEU A 17 23.01 -21.02 -23.61
N ARG A 18 22.16 -20.06 -23.20
CA ARG A 18 20.81 -19.84 -23.75
C ARG A 18 20.49 -18.35 -23.74
N SER A 19 20.53 -17.72 -24.90
CA SER A 19 20.19 -16.31 -25.07
C SER A 19 18.85 -16.13 -25.77
N CYS A 20 18.16 -15.04 -25.46
CA CYS A 20 16.92 -14.61 -26.14
C CYS A 20 17.07 -14.42 -27.66
N ARG A 21 18.30 -14.49 -28.20
CA ARG A 21 18.59 -14.36 -29.63
C ARG A 21 18.49 -15.67 -30.40
N GLU A 22 18.70 -16.82 -29.74
CA GLU A 22 18.83 -18.12 -30.43
C GLU A 22 17.57 -18.99 -30.36
N ASP A 23 16.74 -18.88 -29.32
CA ASP A 23 15.45 -19.58 -29.23
C ASP A 23 14.27 -18.61 -29.04
N ARG A 24 13.46 -18.43 -30.09
CA ARG A 24 12.28 -17.54 -30.09
C ARG A 24 11.07 -18.08 -29.31
N TYR A 25 11.19 -19.25 -28.68
CA TYR A 25 10.11 -19.96 -28.00
C TYR A 25 10.39 -20.26 -26.52
N LEU A 26 11.38 -19.56 -25.92
CA LEU A 26 11.75 -19.76 -24.51
C LEU A 26 10.73 -19.23 -23.52
N CYS A 27 9.98 -18.20 -23.92
CA CYS A 27 8.96 -17.54 -23.10
C CYS A 27 7.57 -17.73 -23.72
N ASP A 28 6.53 -17.42 -22.94
CA ASP A 28 5.18 -17.33 -23.47
C ASP A 28 5.14 -16.33 -24.65
N ARG A 29 4.28 -16.56 -25.64
CA ARG A 29 4.10 -15.65 -26.78
C ARG A 29 3.78 -14.21 -26.34
N ASN A 30 3.14 -14.08 -25.18
CA ASN A 30 2.81 -12.82 -24.54
C ASN A 30 3.84 -12.41 -23.47
N ALA A 31 5.08 -12.87 -23.56
CA ALA A 31 6.21 -12.42 -22.76
C ALA A 31 7.36 -11.87 -23.62
N ASP A 32 8.15 -10.99 -23.02
CA ASP A 32 9.44 -10.52 -23.48
C ASP A 32 10.54 -11.29 -22.77
N CYS A 33 11.54 -11.70 -23.53
CA CYS A 33 12.72 -12.39 -23.02
C CYS A 33 13.81 -11.34 -22.74
N GLU A 34 14.23 -11.23 -21.48
CA GLU A 34 15.30 -10.35 -21.03
C GLU A 34 16.52 -11.18 -20.60
N PRO A 35 17.75 -10.78 -20.96
CA PRO A 35 18.95 -11.46 -20.48
C PRO A 35 19.10 -11.27 -18.96
N ASN A 36 19.41 -12.35 -18.23
CA ASN A 36 19.70 -12.29 -16.80
C ASN A 36 21.23 -12.24 -16.59
N GLU A 37 21.74 -11.05 -16.29
CA GLU A 37 23.18 -10.80 -16.12
C GLU A 37 23.77 -11.46 -14.86
N VAL A 38 22.93 -11.89 -13.91
CA VAL A 38 23.37 -12.52 -12.64
C VAL A 38 23.53 -14.03 -12.78
N THR A 39 22.62 -14.68 -13.50
CA THR A 39 22.64 -16.15 -13.69
C THR A 39 23.28 -16.57 -15.01
N GLY A 40 23.44 -15.63 -15.94
CA GLY A 40 23.89 -15.93 -17.31
C GLY A 40 22.84 -16.59 -18.18
N GLU A 41 21.59 -16.64 -17.74
CA GLU A 41 20.47 -17.23 -18.47
C GLU A 41 19.56 -16.13 -19.05
N TYR A 42 18.31 -16.49 -19.36
CA TYR A 42 17.24 -15.57 -19.74
C TYR A 42 16.17 -15.51 -18.65
N ALA A 43 15.44 -14.41 -18.58
CA ALA A 43 14.25 -14.22 -17.77
C ALA A 43 13.09 -13.84 -18.68
N CYS A 44 11.91 -14.41 -18.42
CA CYS A 44 10.71 -14.07 -19.15
C CYS A 44 9.87 -13.08 -18.34
N ARG A 45 9.39 -12.02 -18.98
CA ARG A 45 8.50 -11.02 -18.38
C ARG A 45 7.26 -10.87 -19.24
N CYS A 46 6.06 -11.02 -18.68
CA CYS A 46 4.84 -10.84 -19.46
C CYS A 46 4.76 -9.42 -20.06
N LYS A 47 4.36 -9.36 -21.33
CA LYS A 47 4.08 -8.12 -22.08
C LYS A 47 2.96 -7.35 -21.41
N GLN A 48 2.92 -6.04 -21.67
CA GLN A 48 1.87 -5.17 -21.16
C GLN A 48 0.47 -5.73 -21.48
N GLY A 49 -0.41 -5.76 -20.47
CA GLY A 49 -1.75 -6.34 -20.57
C GLY A 49 -1.81 -7.85 -20.32
N TYR A 50 -0.74 -8.48 -19.87
CA TYR A 50 -0.68 -9.89 -19.47
C TYR A 50 -0.01 -10.04 -18.09
N LEU A 51 -0.50 -10.98 -17.29
CA LEU A 51 0.01 -11.34 -15.97
C LEU A 51 0.46 -12.80 -15.96
N GLY A 52 1.52 -13.12 -15.21
CA GLY A 52 2.08 -14.46 -15.12
C GLY A 52 3.57 -14.48 -14.76
N ASP A 53 4.18 -15.65 -14.87
CA ASP A 53 5.60 -15.90 -14.55
C ASP A 53 6.53 -15.73 -15.77
N GLY A 54 6.01 -15.21 -16.88
CA GLY A 54 6.73 -15.05 -18.15
C GLY A 54 6.81 -16.32 -19.01
N ASN A 55 6.71 -17.51 -18.42
CA ASN A 55 6.59 -18.78 -19.15
C ASN A 55 5.14 -19.12 -19.48
N LYS A 56 4.21 -18.60 -18.67
CA LYS A 56 2.78 -18.63 -18.90
C LYS A 56 2.20 -17.25 -18.62
N CYS A 57 1.72 -16.58 -19.65
CA CYS A 57 1.15 -15.23 -19.56
C CYS A 57 -0.33 -15.25 -19.94
N THR A 58 -1.18 -14.95 -18.98
CA THR A 58 -2.62 -14.83 -19.19
C THR A 58 -3.02 -13.37 -19.36
N PRO A 59 -4.02 -13.04 -20.21
CA PRO A 59 -4.51 -11.68 -20.32
C PRO A 59 -4.84 -11.12 -18.93
N ALA A 60 -4.29 -9.96 -18.61
CA ALA A 60 -4.66 -9.24 -17.41
C ALA A 60 -6.18 -8.98 -17.47
N PRO A 61 -6.90 -9.10 -16.34
CA PRO A 61 -8.32 -8.82 -16.29
C PRO A 61 -8.62 -7.47 -16.96
N LYS A 62 -9.56 -7.46 -17.90
CA LYS A 62 -10.09 -6.22 -18.46
C LYS A 62 -10.94 -5.56 -17.38
N HIS A 63 -10.35 -4.67 -16.58
CA HIS A 63 -11.12 -3.79 -15.72
C HIS A 63 -11.96 -2.84 -16.59
N SER A 64 -13.19 -2.56 -16.16
CA SER A 64 -14.20 -1.79 -16.90
C SER A 64 -13.91 -0.29 -17.03
N GLY A 65 -12.69 0.15 -16.76
CA GLY A 65 -12.17 1.50 -17.06
C GLY A 65 -10.78 1.32 -17.65
N GLY A 66 -10.56 1.85 -18.85
CA GLY A 66 -9.31 1.66 -19.59
C GLY A 66 -8.07 1.96 -18.75
N TYR A 67 -6.99 1.21 -19.01
CA TYR A 67 -5.66 1.42 -18.45
C TYR A 67 -5.34 2.91 -18.39
N LEU A 68 -5.39 3.50 -17.20
CA LEU A 68 -4.74 4.78 -16.97
C LEU A 68 -3.26 4.48 -16.93
N VAL A 69 -2.59 4.67 -18.08
CA VAL A 69 -1.14 4.78 -18.11
C VAL A 69 -0.81 5.93 -17.17
N CYS A 70 -0.30 5.62 -15.98
CA CYS A 70 0.33 6.61 -15.12
C CYS A 70 1.39 7.29 -16.00
N THR A 71 1.13 8.53 -16.40
CA THR A 71 2.09 9.32 -17.18
C THR A 71 3.39 9.28 -16.41
N GLN A 72 4.45 8.74 -17.04
CA GLN A 72 5.77 8.70 -16.43
C GLN A 72 6.13 10.10 -15.95
N HIS A 73 6.05 10.31 -14.65
CA HIS A 73 6.62 11.47 -14.01
C HIS A 73 8.02 11.05 -13.60
N SER A 74 9.01 11.45 -14.39
CA SER A 74 10.41 11.37 -13.98
C SER A 74 10.57 12.14 -12.67
N GLY A 75 10.88 11.44 -11.57
CA GLY A 75 10.87 11.98 -10.21
C GLY A 75 9.52 11.73 -9.52
N GLY A 76 9.51 10.81 -8.57
CA GLY A 76 8.31 10.45 -7.82
C GLY A 76 7.72 11.63 -7.04
N TYR A 77 6.44 11.49 -6.68
CA TYR A 77 5.72 12.47 -5.88
C TYR A 77 5.19 11.83 -4.59
N LEU A 78 5.04 12.67 -3.58
CA LEU A 78 4.38 12.36 -2.32
C LEU A 78 3.14 13.24 -2.22
N VAL A 79 2.08 12.70 -1.63
CA VAL A 79 0.92 13.46 -1.19
C VAL A 79 0.77 13.28 0.30
N PHE A 80 0.61 14.39 1.03
CA PHE A 80 0.39 14.34 2.47
C PHE A 80 -0.70 15.31 2.90
N ALA A 81 -1.35 14.97 4.01
CA ALA A 81 -2.35 15.82 4.64
C ALA A 81 -1.67 16.83 5.57
N HIS A 82 -2.09 18.10 5.48
CA HIS A 82 -1.64 19.17 6.34
C HIS A 82 -2.84 20.07 6.70
N GLY A 83 -3.40 19.85 7.88
CA GLY A 83 -4.66 20.47 8.30
C GLY A 83 -5.80 20.08 7.37
N MET A 84 -6.40 21.08 6.72
CA MET A 84 -7.52 20.91 5.78
C MET A 84 -7.07 20.67 4.33
N SER A 85 -5.75 20.60 4.09
CA SER A 85 -5.19 20.56 2.74
C SER A 85 -4.54 19.22 2.46
N LEU A 86 -4.61 18.77 1.22
CA LEU A 86 -3.71 17.77 0.65
C LEU A 86 -2.66 18.50 -0.18
N LEU A 87 -1.39 18.28 0.13
CA LEU A 87 -0.25 18.88 -0.56
C LEU A 87 0.48 17.82 -1.37
N ARG A 88 0.88 18.15 -2.59
CA ARG A 88 1.69 17.30 -3.46
C ARG A 88 3.10 17.87 -3.56
N VAL A 89 4.11 17.07 -3.23
CA VAL A 89 5.52 17.46 -3.29
C VAL A 89 6.34 16.42 -4.08
N PRO A 90 7.41 16.81 -4.77
CA PRO A 90 8.38 15.85 -5.29
C PRO A 90 9.04 15.07 -4.14
N THR A 91 9.55 13.88 -4.42
CA THR A 91 10.31 13.07 -3.45
C THR A 91 11.60 13.73 -2.98
N VAL A 92 12.11 14.69 -3.76
CA VAL A 92 13.18 15.62 -3.39
C VAL A 92 12.77 17.03 -3.86
N PRO A 93 12.13 17.83 -2.99
CA PRO A 93 11.72 19.19 -3.34
C PRO A 93 12.92 20.10 -3.65
N THR A 94 12.75 21.00 -4.61
CA THR A 94 13.76 22.01 -4.96
C THR A 94 13.16 23.40 -4.92
N LYS A 95 13.99 24.46 -4.89
CA LYS A 95 13.47 25.84 -4.96
C LYS A 95 12.62 26.10 -6.22
N SER A 96 12.94 25.45 -7.34
CA SER A 96 12.18 25.55 -8.59
C SER A 96 10.93 24.66 -8.63
N ASN A 97 10.86 23.63 -7.78
CA ASN A 97 9.74 22.72 -7.67
C ASN A 97 9.52 22.32 -6.20
N PRO A 98 8.97 23.25 -5.37
CA PRO A 98 8.76 23.02 -3.95
C PRO A 98 7.52 22.17 -3.65
N GLY A 99 6.77 21.77 -4.68
CA GLY A 99 5.43 21.20 -4.55
C GLY A 99 4.33 22.25 -4.53
N GLN A 100 3.09 21.80 -4.38
CA GLN A 100 1.90 22.62 -4.52
C GLN A 100 0.73 22.09 -3.69
N LEU A 101 -0.26 22.96 -3.48
CA LEU A 101 -1.58 22.55 -3.03
C LEU A 101 -2.21 21.62 -4.08
N LEU A 102 -2.69 20.45 -3.64
CA LEU A 102 -3.43 19.50 -4.47
C LEU A 102 -4.93 19.72 -4.31
N LEU A 103 -5.42 19.68 -3.08
CA LEU A 103 -6.83 19.81 -2.74
C LEU A 103 -7.00 20.55 -1.41
N MET A 104 -8.05 21.37 -1.32
CA MET A 104 -8.50 22.01 -0.08
C MET A 104 -10.01 22.16 -0.12
N GLU A 105 -10.69 21.59 0.86
CA GLU A 105 -12.15 21.63 0.99
C GLU A 105 -12.52 22.18 2.38
N PRO A 106 -13.67 22.86 2.52
CA PRO A 106 -14.12 23.33 3.82
C PRO A 106 -14.36 22.17 4.81
N ASN A 107 -13.96 22.37 6.06
CA ASN A 107 -14.19 21.48 7.20
C ASN A 107 -13.65 20.03 7.08
N GLN A 108 -12.76 19.74 6.12
CA GLN A 108 -12.11 18.42 6.07
C GLN A 108 -10.95 18.30 7.06
N THR A 109 -10.75 17.09 7.59
CA THR A 109 -9.50 16.70 8.26
C THR A 109 -9.05 15.35 7.69
N PRO A 110 -8.28 15.35 6.58
CA PRO A 110 -7.70 14.13 6.04
C PRO A 110 -6.68 13.56 7.02
N VAL A 111 -6.84 12.29 7.41
CA VAL A 111 -5.95 11.62 8.38
C VAL A 111 -5.15 10.52 7.70
N GLY A 112 -5.80 9.44 7.27
CA GLY A 112 -5.17 8.33 6.56
C GLY A 112 -5.25 8.52 5.05
N LEU A 113 -4.16 8.22 4.34
CA LEU A 113 -4.06 8.33 2.89
C LEU A 113 -3.60 7.01 2.30
N THR A 114 -4.12 6.67 1.13
CA THR A 114 -3.66 5.51 0.35
C THR A 114 -3.92 5.73 -1.14
N THR A 115 -3.40 4.85 -1.98
CA THR A 115 -3.53 4.96 -3.44
C THR A 115 -3.96 3.64 -4.05
N ASP A 116 -4.84 3.72 -5.05
CA ASP A 116 -4.98 2.69 -6.06
C ASP A 116 -4.02 3.01 -7.21
N CYS A 117 -2.98 2.20 -7.34
CA CYS A 117 -1.94 2.37 -8.36
C CYS A 117 -2.36 1.90 -9.75
N GLN A 118 -3.38 1.04 -9.86
CA GLN A 118 -3.89 0.59 -11.16
C GLN A 118 -4.80 1.65 -11.77
N MET A 119 -5.63 2.27 -10.92
CA MET A 119 -6.61 3.25 -11.37
C MET A 119 -6.11 4.70 -11.31
N GLY A 120 -4.98 4.97 -10.64
CA GLY A 120 -4.48 6.34 -10.47
C GLY A 120 -5.33 7.18 -9.53
N HIS A 121 -5.94 6.54 -8.52
CA HIS A 121 -6.80 7.19 -7.54
C HIS A 121 -6.10 7.35 -6.19
N LEU A 122 -6.25 8.53 -5.59
CA LEU A 122 -5.90 8.84 -4.22
C LEU A 122 -7.15 8.70 -3.35
N TYR A 123 -7.02 8.01 -2.21
CA TYR A 123 -8.08 7.87 -1.21
C TYR A 123 -7.62 8.47 0.12
N TRP A 124 -8.56 9.06 0.86
CA TRP A 124 -8.29 9.50 2.23
C TRP A 124 -9.48 9.32 3.16
N ALA A 125 -9.17 8.96 4.40
CA ALA A 125 -10.09 8.98 5.52
C ALA A 125 -10.20 10.42 6.03
N ASP A 126 -11.42 10.96 6.07
CA ASP A 126 -11.71 12.28 6.59
C ASP A 126 -12.40 12.17 7.95
N ALA A 127 -11.65 12.47 9.01
CA ALA A 127 -12.13 12.31 10.37
C ALA A 127 -13.21 13.34 10.75
N SER A 128 -13.16 14.54 10.18
CA SER A 128 -14.15 15.59 10.48
C SER A 128 -15.46 15.36 9.74
N LEU A 129 -15.39 14.93 8.48
CA LEU A 129 -16.56 14.65 7.68
C LEU A 129 -17.10 13.23 7.86
N LYS A 130 -16.34 12.34 8.53
CA LYS A 130 -16.69 10.93 8.76
C LYS A 130 -16.99 10.18 7.47
N VAL A 131 -16.13 10.39 6.47
CA VAL A 131 -16.22 9.80 5.13
C VAL A 131 -14.85 9.28 4.67
N ILE A 132 -14.85 8.35 3.71
CA ILE A 132 -13.66 8.04 2.91
C ILE A 132 -13.89 8.66 1.54
N ARG A 133 -13.00 9.56 1.13
CA ARG A 133 -13.07 10.30 -0.13
C ARG A 133 -12.03 9.78 -1.11
N ARG A 134 -12.26 10.07 -2.39
CA ARG A 134 -11.38 9.70 -3.50
C ARG A 134 -11.23 10.87 -4.45
N ALA A 135 -10.05 11.01 -5.06
CA ALA A 135 -9.79 11.87 -6.21
C ALA A 135 -8.80 11.18 -7.16
N ASN A 136 -8.65 11.70 -8.38
CA ASN A 136 -7.54 11.32 -9.26
C ASN A 136 -6.20 11.84 -8.68
N TYR A 137 -5.06 11.26 -9.07
CA TYR A 137 -3.73 11.72 -8.60
C TYR A 137 -3.43 13.21 -8.88
N ASN A 138 -4.10 13.81 -9.86
CA ASN A 138 -4.00 15.24 -10.16
C ASN A 138 -4.95 16.11 -9.31
N GLY A 139 -5.76 15.52 -8.44
CA GLY A 139 -6.74 16.19 -7.58
C GLY A 139 -8.13 16.35 -8.22
N SER A 140 -8.37 15.94 -9.47
CA SER A 140 -9.69 16.04 -10.09
C SER A 140 -10.67 14.98 -9.57
N GLU A 141 -11.95 15.14 -9.89
CA GLU A 141 -13.00 14.12 -9.66
C GLU A 141 -13.12 13.67 -8.20
N VAL A 142 -13.19 14.65 -7.30
CA VAL A 142 -13.39 14.40 -5.87
C VAL A 142 -14.79 13.81 -5.64
N THR A 143 -14.85 12.59 -5.09
CA THR A 143 -16.10 11.90 -4.74
C THR A 143 -16.00 11.22 -3.38
N MET A 144 -17.15 10.85 -2.81
CA MET A 144 -17.22 10.02 -1.60
C MET A 144 -17.24 8.54 -2.00
N THR A 145 -16.35 7.75 -1.42
CA THR A 145 -16.31 6.29 -1.58
C THR A 145 -17.13 5.60 -0.50
N ILE A 146 -16.96 5.99 0.76
CA ILE A 146 -17.78 5.58 1.90
C ILE A 146 -18.35 6.83 2.54
N SER A 147 -19.68 6.90 2.67
CA SER A 147 -20.41 8.11 3.05
C SER A 147 -21.19 8.01 4.36
N HIS A 148 -21.22 6.83 4.99
CA HIS A 148 -22.09 6.54 6.13
C HIS A 148 -21.47 5.50 7.08
N ASP A 149 -22.05 5.40 8.28
CA ASP A 149 -21.67 4.45 9.33
C ASP A 149 -20.16 4.48 9.68
N MET A 150 -19.62 5.69 9.81
CA MET A 150 -18.27 5.93 10.35
C MET A 150 -18.33 6.96 11.48
N LEU A 151 -17.48 6.77 12.49
CA LEU A 151 -17.40 7.63 13.66
C LEU A 151 -16.08 8.41 13.71
N SER A 152 -14.95 7.71 13.55
CA SER A 152 -13.61 8.30 13.53
C SER A 152 -12.67 7.47 12.64
N PRO A 153 -12.80 7.58 11.30
CA PRO A 153 -11.93 6.84 10.38
C PRO A 153 -10.51 7.42 10.44
N GLU A 154 -9.51 6.57 10.72
CA GLU A 154 -8.12 7.01 10.90
C GLU A 154 -7.20 6.52 9.76
N GLY A 155 -7.16 5.22 9.50
CA GLY A 155 -6.33 4.62 8.46
C GLY A 155 -7.16 4.04 7.32
N VAL A 156 -6.58 4.01 6.13
CA VAL A 156 -7.21 3.44 4.92
C VAL A 156 -6.15 2.72 4.09
N ALA A 157 -6.51 1.60 3.49
CA ALA A 157 -5.65 0.80 2.61
C ALA A 157 -6.48 0.22 1.44
N VAL A 158 -5.89 0.15 0.25
CA VAL A 158 -6.54 -0.40 -0.94
C VAL A 158 -5.84 -1.67 -1.40
N ASP A 159 -6.63 -2.72 -1.64
CA ASP A 159 -6.23 -3.85 -2.46
C ASP A 159 -6.56 -3.52 -3.92
N TRP A 160 -5.53 -3.13 -4.68
CA TRP A 160 -5.66 -2.77 -6.08
C TRP A 160 -5.86 -3.98 -7.01
N LEU A 161 -5.70 -5.21 -6.53
CA LEU A 161 -5.96 -6.43 -7.32
C LEU A 161 -7.37 -6.95 -7.09
N GLY A 162 -7.81 -6.98 -5.84
CA GLY A 162 -9.16 -7.40 -5.46
C GLY A 162 -10.22 -6.30 -5.53
N GLU A 163 -9.84 -5.07 -5.88
CA GLU A 163 -10.72 -3.89 -5.92
C GLU A 163 -11.50 -3.70 -4.61
N THR A 164 -10.80 -3.82 -3.47
CA THR A 164 -11.38 -3.63 -2.13
C THR A 164 -10.64 -2.56 -1.35
N ILE A 165 -11.36 -1.88 -0.46
CA ILE A 165 -10.84 -0.85 0.44
C ILE A 165 -11.05 -1.26 1.88
N TYR A 166 -10.02 -1.09 2.69
CA TYR A 166 -9.96 -1.44 4.09
C TYR A 166 -9.74 -0.17 4.91
N TRP A 167 -10.35 -0.09 6.09
CA TRP A 167 -10.10 1.03 6.99
C TRP A 167 -10.22 0.61 8.45
N THR A 168 -9.66 1.46 9.30
CA THR A 168 -9.80 1.43 10.75
C THR A 168 -10.70 2.57 11.18
N ASP A 169 -11.62 2.30 12.12
CA ASP A 169 -12.42 3.32 12.77
C ASP A 169 -12.19 3.25 14.28
N SER A 170 -11.49 4.25 14.81
CA SER A 170 -11.14 4.31 16.23
C SER A 170 -12.29 4.76 17.13
N GLY A 171 -13.38 5.23 16.54
CA GLY A 171 -14.60 5.54 17.27
C GLY A 171 -15.50 4.31 17.42
N LYS A 172 -15.45 3.40 16.45
CA LYS A 172 -16.20 2.13 16.47
C LYS A 172 -15.40 0.95 17.00
N ASP A 173 -14.09 1.10 17.15
CA ASP A 173 -13.16 0.01 17.45
C ASP A 173 -13.26 -1.13 16.42
N THR A 174 -13.29 -0.78 15.13
CA THR A 174 -13.44 -1.74 14.03
C THR A 174 -12.32 -1.69 12.99
N VAL A 175 -12.10 -2.84 12.35
CA VAL A 175 -11.47 -2.94 11.02
C VAL A 175 -12.54 -3.44 10.05
N GLU A 176 -12.72 -2.74 8.95
CA GLU A 176 -13.78 -2.99 7.99
C GLU A 176 -13.25 -3.05 6.56
N VAL A 177 -14.03 -3.66 5.67
CA VAL A 177 -13.74 -3.77 4.24
C VAL A 177 -14.97 -3.44 3.42
N ALA A 178 -14.75 -2.87 2.23
CA ALA A 178 -15.79 -2.72 1.22
C ALA A 178 -15.25 -2.98 -0.20
N SER A 179 -16.11 -3.46 -1.09
CA SER A 179 -15.80 -3.49 -2.53
C SER A 179 -15.82 -2.07 -3.10
N LEU A 180 -14.79 -1.73 -3.89
CA LEU A 180 -14.76 -0.49 -4.65
C LEU A 180 -15.75 -0.51 -5.83
N VAL A 181 -16.16 -1.69 -6.28
CA VAL A 181 -17.09 -1.90 -7.41
C VAL A 181 -18.53 -2.07 -6.92
N SER A 182 -18.82 -3.12 -6.15
CA SER A 182 -20.21 -3.46 -5.77
C SER A 182 -20.68 -2.78 -4.49
N LYS A 183 -19.79 -2.06 -3.80
CA LYS A 183 -20.04 -1.37 -2.51
C LYS A 183 -20.50 -2.27 -1.36
N TYR A 184 -20.47 -3.59 -1.52
CA TYR A 184 -20.68 -4.54 -0.43
C TYR A 184 -19.66 -4.29 0.69
N ARG A 185 -20.15 -4.23 1.93
CA ARG A 185 -19.34 -3.87 3.11
C ARG A 185 -19.44 -4.94 4.18
N LYS A 186 -18.34 -5.13 4.92
CA LYS A 186 -18.25 -6.05 6.04
C LYS A 186 -17.37 -5.51 7.17
N VAL A 187 -17.80 -5.71 8.41
CA VAL A 187 -16.96 -5.57 9.59
C VAL A 187 -16.14 -6.85 9.77
N LEU A 188 -14.81 -6.75 9.66
CA LEU A 188 -13.91 -7.89 9.77
C LEU A 188 -13.51 -8.16 11.21
N ILE A 189 -13.20 -7.10 11.95
CA ILE A 189 -12.75 -7.17 13.34
C ILE A 189 -13.53 -6.12 14.14
N SER A 190 -14.14 -6.53 15.25
CA SER A 190 -14.92 -5.66 16.15
C SER A 190 -14.65 -5.91 17.63
N GLU A 191 -13.73 -6.82 17.95
CA GLU A 191 -13.41 -7.20 19.33
C GLU A 191 -11.91 -6.99 19.62
N GLY A 192 -11.57 -6.65 20.86
CA GLY A 192 -10.18 -6.52 21.29
C GLY A 192 -9.39 -5.43 20.56
N LEU A 193 -10.09 -4.43 20.04
CA LEU A 193 -9.54 -3.16 19.53
C LEU A 193 -9.90 -2.06 20.52
N SER A 194 -9.08 -1.02 20.59
CA SER A 194 -9.36 0.15 21.44
C SER A 194 -9.00 1.46 20.77
N ASN A 195 -7.90 1.52 20.01
CA ASN A 195 -7.59 2.68 19.20
C ASN A 195 -6.87 2.27 17.91
N PRO A 196 -7.56 1.54 16.99
CA PRO A 196 -6.99 1.17 15.72
C PRO A 196 -6.67 2.43 14.87
N ARG A 197 -5.49 2.47 14.24
CA ARG A 197 -4.99 3.64 13.48
C ARG A 197 -4.46 3.26 12.10
N GLY A 198 -3.16 3.03 11.93
CA GLY A 198 -2.59 2.70 10.63
C GLY A 198 -3.07 1.33 10.16
N ILE A 199 -3.31 1.17 8.86
CA ILE A 199 -3.61 -0.11 8.22
C ILE A 199 -2.90 -0.21 6.88
N ALA A 200 -2.39 -1.40 6.56
CA ALA A 200 -1.82 -1.73 5.26
C ALA A 200 -2.20 -3.16 4.86
N VAL A 201 -2.33 -3.39 3.56
CA VAL A 201 -2.72 -4.70 3.00
C VAL A 201 -1.68 -5.17 1.99
N HIS A 202 -1.50 -6.48 1.92
CA HIS A 202 -0.64 -7.15 0.95
C HIS A 202 -1.43 -8.25 0.22
N PRO A 203 -2.02 -7.95 -0.94
CA PRO A 203 -2.86 -8.92 -1.65
C PRO A 203 -2.09 -10.17 -2.08
N GLY A 204 -0.79 -10.01 -2.41
CA GLY A 204 0.13 -11.10 -2.75
C GLY A 204 0.20 -12.28 -1.76
N ILE A 205 0.17 -11.98 -0.46
CA ILE A 205 0.27 -12.98 0.59
C ILE A 205 -1.04 -13.10 1.39
N GLY A 206 -2.07 -12.34 1.00
CA GLY A 206 -3.37 -12.28 1.64
C GLY A 206 -3.33 -11.86 3.10
N LYS A 207 -2.52 -10.83 3.43
CA LYS A 207 -2.37 -10.32 4.80
C LYS A 207 -2.74 -8.85 4.92
N MET A 208 -3.32 -8.50 6.06
CA MET A 208 -3.52 -7.12 6.51
C MET A 208 -2.82 -6.89 7.85
N TYR A 209 -2.33 -5.68 8.05
CA TYR A 209 -1.57 -5.25 9.22
C TYR A 209 -2.17 -3.95 9.74
N TRP A 210 -2.33 -3.81 11.04
CA TRP A 210 -2.80 -2.55 11.64
C TRP A 210 -2.13 -2.26 12.98
N THR A 211 -2.09 -0.99 13.34
CA THR A 211 -1.63 -0.53 14.65
C THR A 211 -2.83 -0.29 15.56
N ASP A 212 -2.70 -0.62 16.84
CA ASP A 212 -3.59 -0.15 17.91
C ASP A 212 -2.74 0.54 18.97
N TRP A 213 -2.99 1.83 19.20
CA TRP A 213 -2.16 2.67 20.08
C TRP A 213 -2.68 2.76 21.51
N ASN A 214 -3.55 1.86 21.95
CA ASN A 214 -4.00 1.79 23.34
C ASN A 214 -2.85 2.02 24.31
N ARG A 215 -2.91 3.12 25.09
CA ARG A 215 -1.80 3.57 25.96
C ARG A 215 -1.37 2.54 27.00
N ASN A 216 -2.26 1.61 27.35
CA ASN A 216 -1.98 0.56 28.34
C ASN A 216 -1.47 -0.74 27.70
N SER A 217 -1.76 -0.96 26.42
CA SER A 217 -1.44 -2.21 25.72
C SER A 217 -1.29 -1.96 24.20
N PRO A 218 -0.29 -1.16 23.77
CA PRO A 218 -0.12 -0.85 22.36
C PRO A 218 0.36 -2.08 21.61
N LYS A 219 -0.17 -2.29 20.41
CA LYS A 219 0.12 -3.48 19.60
C LYS A 219 0.11 -3.17 18.11
N ILE A 220 0.85 -3.99 17.36
CA ILE A 220 0.73 -4.10 15.91
C ILE A 220 0.24 -5.52 15.64
N GLU A 221 -0.88 -5.63 14.95
CA GLU A 221 -1.56 -6.88 14.69
C GLU A 221 -1.53 -7.21 13.20
N MET A 222 -1.71 -8.50 12.90
CA MET A 222 -1.83 -9.02 11.55
C MET A 222 -2.97 -10.03 11.51
N ALA A 223 -3.69 -10.08 10.38
CA ALA A 223 -4.64 -11.14 10.06
C ALA A 223 -4.57 -11.46 8.56
N ASN A 224 -5.27 -12.52 8.14
CA ASN A 224 -5.64 -12.65 6.73
C ASN A 224 -6.57 -11.49 6.33
N MET A 225 -6.66 -11.17 5.04
CA MET A 225 -7.50 -10.05 4.57
C MET A 225 -9.01 -10.32 4.69
N ASP A 226 -9.41 -11.55 5.05
CA ASP A 226 -10.76 -11.91 5.45
C ASP A 226 -11.01 -11.81 6.98
N GLY A 227 -10.04 -11.32 7.76
CA GLY A 227 -10.10 -11.23 9.22
C GLY A 227 -9.66 -12.49 9.96
N SER A 228 -9.53 -13.64 9.27
CA SER A 228 -9.15 -14.90 9.91
C SER A 228 -7.66 -14.95 10.28
N GLY A 229 -7.28 -15.81 11.22
CA GLY A 229 -5.88 -16.02 11.60
C GLY A 229 -5.22 -14.76 12.19
N ARG A 230 -6.00 -13.96 12.94
CA ARG A 230 -5.52 -12.77 13.67
C ARG A 230 -4.48 -13.15 14.72
N THR A 231 -3.38 -12.40 14.75
CA THR A 231 -2.26 -12.56 15.69
C THR A 231 -1.64 -11.19 16.01
N GLU A 232 -1.13 -11.03 17.24
CA GLU A 232 -0.30 -9.87 17.60
C GLU A 232 1.11 -10.05 17.04
N LEU A 233 1.47 -9.23 16.05
CA LEU A 233 2.80 -9.25 15.41
C LEU A 233 3.86 -8.63 16.33
N VAL A 234 3.52 -7.51 16.97
CA VAL A 234 4.38 -6.80 17.92
C VAL A 234 3.55 -6.37 19.11
N LYS A 235 3.96 -6.77 20.31
CA LYS A 235 3.27 -6.46 21.59
C LYS A 235 4.15 -5.86 22.68
N GLU A 236 5.46 -5.79 22.43
CA GLU A 236 6.44 -5.32 23.41
C GLU A 236 7.25 -4.16 22.82
N ASN A 237 7.76 -3.29 23.71
CA ASN A 237 8.58 -2.15 23.32
C ASN A 237 7.88 -1.32 22.23
N LEU A 238 6.61 -1.00 22.46
CA LEU A 238 5.78 -0.08 21.68
C LEU A 238 5.28 1.03 22.61
N GLY A 239 5.23 2.26 22.10
CA GLY A 239 4.70 3.42 22.81
C GLY A 239 3.37 3.83 22.20
N LEU A 240 3.43 4.62 21.14
CA LEU A 240 2.26 5.11 20.40
C LEU A 240 2.48 4.83 18.91
N PRO A 241 2.23 3.59 18.44
CA PRO A 241 2.34 3.25 17.04
C PRO A 241 1.30 4.03 16.23
N ASN A 242 1.75 4.78 15.22
CA ASN A 242 0.90 5.61 14.36
C ASN A 242 0.61 4.93 13.02
N MET A 243 1.04 5.51 11.90
CA MET A 243 0.83 4.88 10.60
C MET A 243 1.89 3.79 10.34
N LEU A 244 1.52 2.82 9.51
CA LEU A 244 2.41 1.77 9.02
C LEU A 244 2.33 1.65 7.50
N VAL A 245 3.40 1.13 6.89
CA VAL A 245 3.54 0.96 5.45
C VAL A 245 4.32 -0.32 5.15
N ILE A 246 4.03 -0.95 4.02
CA ILE A 246 4.73 -2.14 3.55
C ILE A 246 5.81 -1.72 2.55
N ASP A 247 7.04 -2.14 2.80
CA ASP A 247 8.10 -2.18 1.78
C ASP A 247 7.95 -3.48 1.00
N PHE A 248 7.33 -3.39 -0.19
CA PHE A 248 7.10 -4.54 -1.06
C PHE A 248 8.40 -5.12 -1.62
N ASP A 249 9.44 -4.30 -1.83
CA ASP A 249 10.71 -4.75 -2.39
C ASP A 249 11.54 -5.53 -1.36
N ARG A 250 11.47 -5.13 -0.08
CA ARG A 250 12.23 -5.75 1.02
C ARG A 250 11.41 -6.70 1.89
N HIS A 251 10.13 -6.87 1.60
CA HIS A 251 9.20 -7.68 2.40
C HIS A 251 9.20 -7.30 3.88
N ASN A 252 9.16 -6.00 4.17
CA ASN A 252 9.13 -5.46 5.52
C ASN A 252 7.86 -4.65 5.78
N LEU A 253 7.45 -4.60 7.04
CA LEU A 253 6.47 -3.67 7.57
C LEU A 253 7.20 -2.60 8.38
N CYS A 254 6.99 -1.33 8.06
CA CYS A 254 7.61 -0.20 8.75
C CYS A 254 6.55 0.69 9.39
N TRP A 255 6.83 1.26 10.55
CA TRP A 255 5.89 2.13 11.27
C TRP A 255 6.60 3.25 12.01
N THR A 256 5.85 4.29 12.32
CA THR A 256 6.26 5.38 13.21
C THR A 256 5.72 5.15 14.61
N ASP A 257 6.55 5.36 15.63
CA ASP A 257 6.15 5.33 17.04
C ASP A 257 6.46 6.67 17.71
N SER A 258 5.42 7.45 18.04
CA SER A 258 5.61 8.76 18.68
C SER A 258 5.87 8.67 20.18
N GLY A 259 5.47 7.56 20.82
CA GLY A 259 5.74 7.32 22.24
C GLY A 259 7.22 6.98 22.49
N LEU A 260 7.82 6.22 21.57
CA LEU A 260 9.23 5.83 21.61
C LEU A 260 10.12 6.67 20.71
N ARG A 261 9.55 7.66 20.02
CA ARG A 261 10.28 8.66 19.21
C ARG A 261 11.19 8.02 18.16
N ARG A 262 10.67 7.04 17.42
CA ARG A 262 11.47 6.28 16.46
C ARG A 262 10.64 5.72 15.30
N ILE A 263 11.34 5.37 14.24
CA ILE A 263 10.83 4.63 13.08
C ILE A 263 11.44 3.24 13.12
N GLU A 264 10.62 2.22 12.95
CA GLU A 264 11.05 0.82 12.99
C GLU A 264 10.54 0.08 11.77
N CYS A 265 11.25 -1.00 11.43
CA CYS A 265 10.80 -1.98 10.45
C CYS A 265 10.96 -3.40 11.01
N ILE A 266 10.09 -4.29 10.58
CA ILE A 266 10.12 -5.72 10.88
C ILE A 266 9.84 -6.50 9.60
N GLY A 267 10.40 -7.69 9.44
CA GLY A 267 10.03 -8.58 8.34
C GLY A 267 8.54 -8.91 8.39
N LEU A 268 7.90 -9.11 7.24
CA LEU A 268 6.49 -9.52 7.17
C LEU A 268 6.22 -10.87 7.84
N ASN A 269 7.27 -11.66 8.12
CA ASN A 269 7.26 -12.89 8.90
C ASN A 269 7.36 -12.67 10.42
N GLY A 270 7.46 -11.42 10.90
CA GLY A 270 7.64 -11.07 12.31
C GLY A 270 9.06 -11.17 12.84
N GLN A 271 10.06 -11.37 11.98
CA GLN A 271 11.47 -11.48 12.37
C GLN A 271 12.26 -10.21 12.01
N SER A 272 13.50 -10.13 12.50
CA SER A 272 14.46 -9.08 12.13
C SER A 272 13.97 -7.64 12.38
N ARG A 273 13.23 -7.44 13.48
CA ARG A 273 12.81 -6.09 13.93
C ARG A 273 14.03 -5.22 14.18
N ARG A 274 14.04 -4.01 13.62
CA ARG A 274 15.12 -3.02 13.78
C ARG A 274 14.58 -1.60 13.84
N VAL A 275 15.31 -0.75 14.56
CA VAL A 275 15.12 0.70 14.51
C VAL A 275 15.82 1.24 13.27
N VAL A 276 15.09 2.01 12.45
CA VAL A 276 15.65 2.66 11.25
C VAL A 276 16.14 4.05 11.58
N TYR A 277 15.37 4.81 12.37
CA TYR A 277 15.70 6.18 12.70
C TYR A 277 15.22 6.56 14.11
N THR A 278 16.08 7.29 14.83
CA THR A 278 15.79 7.87 16.15
C THR A 278 16.80 9.01 16.42
N PRO A 279 16.39 10.13 17.05
CA PRO A 279 15.05 10.45 17.53
C PRO A 279 14.16 11.10 16.46
N ALA A 280 12.95 10.57 16.27
CA ALA A 280 11.85 11.26 15.57
C ALA A 280 10.98 11.99 16.61
N VAL A 281 10.62 13.25 16.38
CA VAL A 281 10.08 14.12 17.46
C VAL A 281 8.66 13.71 17.85
N TYR A 282 7.74 13.76 16.90
CA TYR A 282 6.37 13.27 17.03
C TYR A 282 5.90 12.73 15.68
N PRO A 283 6.50 11.64 15.18
CA PRO A 283 6.21 11.12 13.85
C PRO A 283 4.78 10.56 13.77
N PHE A 284 4.08 10.78 12.66
CA PHE A 284 2.69 10.33 12.48
C PHE A 284 2.48 9.47 11.21
N GLY A 285 2.60 10.07 10.04
CA GLY A 285 2.42 9.41 8.74
C GLY A 285 3.74 8.82 8.27
N ILE A 286 3.70 7.74 7.49
CA ILE A 286 4.88 7.09 6.92
C ILE A 286 4.60 6.64 5.49
N ALA A 287 5.56 6.85 4.59
CA ALA A 287 5.53 6.39 3.21
C ALA A 287 6.91 5.89 2.78
N ILE A 288 6.95 5.01 1.78
CA ILE A 288 8.20 4.53 1.18
C ILE A 288 8.19 4.85 -0.31
N HIS A 289 9.33 5.35 -0.80
CA HIS A 289 9.57 5.54 -2.22
C HIS A 289 11.07 5.37 -2.51
N GLU A 290 11.40 4.57 -3.53
CA GLU A 290 12.77 4.36 -4.03
C GLU A 290 13.83 4.20 -2.92
N GLY A 291 13.62 3.22 -2.03
CA GLY A 291 14.57 2.88 -0.97
C GLY A 291 14.65 3.85 0.21
N HIS A 292 13.72 4.80 0.32
CA HIS A 292 13.71 5.75 1.42
C HIS A 292 12.37 5.80 2.14
N ILE A 293 12.43 6.03 3.45
CA ILE A 293 11.27 6.25 4.30
C ILE A 293 11.07 7.75 4.43
N TYR A 294 9.82 8.18 4.25
CA TYR A 294 9.35 9.54 4.45
C TYR A 294 8.37 9.56 5.60
N TRP A 295 8.40 10.59 6.43
CA TRP A 295 7.40 10.74 7.48
C TRP A 295 6.97 12.19 7.69
N THR A 296 5.75 12.32 8.19
CA THR A 296 5.21 13.56 8.75
C THR A 296 5.39 13.56 10.26
N ASP A 297 5.41 14.75 10.85
CA ASP A 297 5.63 14.93 12.28
C ASP A 297 4.79 16.12 12.77
N TRP A 298 4.22 16.02 13.97
CA TRP A 298 3.30 17.03 14.49
C TRP A 298 3.97 18.25 15.11
N GLU A 299 5.24 18.15 15.48
CA GLU A 299 5.95 19.21 16.21
C GLU A 299 6.93 19.99 15.32
N ILE A 300 7.33 19.42 14.19
CA ILE A 300 8.26 20.05 13.25
C ILE A 300 7.55 20.32 11.92
N LYS A 301 7.95 21.41 11.25
CA LYS A 301 7.25 21.95 10.06
C LYS A 301 7.79 21.41 8.73
N PHE A 302 8.59 20.36 8.75
CA PHE A 302 9.21 19.77 7.57
C PHE A 302 8.78 18.31 7.47
N LEU A 303 8.64 17.84 6.23
CA LEU A 303 8.74 16.41 5.99
C LEU A 303 10.19 15.99 6.23
N HIS A 304 10.40 14.73 6.56
CA HIS A 304 11.75 14.18 6.67
C HIS A 304 11.84 12.91 5.85
N ARG A 305 13.06 12.61 5.40
CA ARG A 305 13.41 11.39 4.68
C ARG A 305 14.65 10.77 5.27
N VAL A 306 14.71 9.45 5.29
CA VAL A 306 15.90 8.66 5.64
C VAL A 306 16.02 7.47 4.71
N ASP A 307 17.24 6.99 4.44
CA ASP A 307 17.43 5.70 3.76
C ASP A 307 16.75 4.59 4.58
N VAL A 308 16.12 3.63 3.91
CA VAL A 308 15.40 2.54 4.57
C VAL A 308 16.31 1.69 5.45
N ASN A 309 17.62 1.67 5.20
CA ASN A 309 18.61 0.97 6.03
C ASN A 309 19.04 1.79 7.26
N GLY A 310 18.61 3.05 7.34
CA GLY A 310 18.97 4.00 8.39
C GLY A 310 20.03 4.99 7.93
N GLY A 311 20.43 5.90 8.82
CA GLY A 311 21.39 6.96 8.52
C GLY A 311 20.91 8.31 9.02
N GLU A 312 21.47 9.37 8.45
CA GLU A 312 21.04 10.73 8.73
C GLU A 312 19.71 11.05 8.04
N ALA A 313 18.86 11.77 8.74
CA ALA A 313 17.59 12.24 8.18
C ALA A 313 17.77 13.60 7.50
N GLU A 314 17.18 13.73 6.33
CA GLU A 314 17.17 14.96 5.56
C GLU A 314 15.80 15.65 5.70
N PRO A 315 15.76 16.95 6.08
CA PRO A 315 14.53 17.71 6.06
C PRO A 315 14.15 18.08 4.62
N LEU A 316 12.86 17.98 4.31
CA LEU A 316 12.28 18.36 3.03
C LEU A 316 11.34 19.54 3.24
N GLU A 317 11.63 20.62 2.51
CA GLU A 317 10.80 21.82 2.46
C GLU A 317 9.38 21.48 1.97
N ILE A 318 8.39 22.12 2.59
CA ILE A 318 6.98 21.97 2.22
C ILE A 318 6.45 23.28 1.62
N PRO A 319 5.52 23.21 0.65
CA PRO A 319 4.96 24.39 0.04
C PRO A 319 4.05 25.14 1.04
N ALA A 320 3.91 26.44 0.83
CA ALA A 320 2.90 27.23 1.54
C ALA A 320 1.48 26.73 1.18
N GLY A 321 0.53 26.85 2.12
CA GLY A 321 -0.88 26.50 1.90
C GLY A 321 -1.42 25.41 2.82
N GLY A 322 -0.58 24.81 3.68
CA GLY A 322 -1.02 23.99 4.81
C GLY A 322 -0.90 24.75 6.14
N SER A 323 -1.86 24.52 7.03
CA SER A 323 -1.86 25.05 8.40
C SER A 323 -2.42 23.99 9.34
N GLY A 324 -1.71 23.71 10.44
CA GLY A 324 -2.10 22.71 11.43
C GLY A 324 -1.15 21.52 11.46
N LYS A 325 -1.67 20.36 11.86
CA LYS A 325 -0.87 19.12 11.95
C LYS A 325 -0.71 18.48 10.58
N MET A 326 0.44 17.83 10.37
CA MET A 326 0.65 16.94 9.24
C MET A 326 0.21 15.51 9.61
N TYR A 327 -0.66 14.91 8.82
CA TYR A 327 -1.19 13.56 9.07
C TYR A 327 -0.61 12.55 8.08
N GLY A 328 -1.42 11.73 7.42
CA GLY A 328 -0.96 10.69 6.50
C GLY A 328 -0.15 11.25 5.33
N ILE A 329 0.77 10.43 4.86
CA ILE A 329 1.60 10.68 3.67
C ILE A 329 1.60 9.39 2.84
N VAL A 330 1.56 9.54 1.52
CA VAL A 330 1.61 8.42 0.58
C VAL A 330 2.49 8.79 -0.61
N SER A 331 3.17 7.81 -1.19
CA SER A 331 3.83 7.98 -2.50
C SER A 331 2.82 7.80 -3.61
N LEU A 332 2.94 8.58 -4.69
CA LEU A 332 2.23 8.33 -5.93
C LEU A 332 3.07 7.37 -6.78
N PRO A 333 2.73 6.07 -6.80
CA PRO A 333 3.53 5.08 -7.51
C PRO A 333 3.42 5.29 -9.02
N SER A 334 4.54 5.08 -9.73
CA SER A 334 4.55 5.00 -11.19
C SER A 334 4.19 3.60 -11.69
N TYR A 335 4.24 2.59 -10.81
CA TYR A 335 3.88 1.21 -11.09
C TYR A 335 3.32 0.55 -9.81
N CYS A 336 2.43 -0.43 -9.99
CA CYS A 336 2.01 -1.27 -8.89
C CYS A 336 3.07 -2.32 -8.54
N PRO A 337 3.24 -2.68 -7.26
CA PRO A 337 4.02 -3.86 -6.88
C PRO A 337 3.55 -5.10 -7.64
N SER A 338 4.49 -5.86 -8.19
CA SER A 338 4.20 -7.05 -9.00
C SER A 338 3.91 -8.25 -8.09
N VAL A 339 2.63 -8.40 -7.73
CA VAL A 339 2.13 -9.51 -6.91
C VAL A 339 0.87 -10.10 -7.54
N GLY A 340 0.61 -11.39 -7.31
CA GLY A 340 -0.63 -12.05 -7.75
C GLY A 340 -1.67 -12.10 -6.64
N SER A 341 -2.96 -12.22 -6.98
CA SER A 341 -4.02 -12.42 -5.99
C SER A 341 -5.04 -13.42 -6.51
N ALA A 342 -5.54 -14.28 -5.61
CA ALA A 342 -6.59 -15.25 -5.94
C ALA A 342 -7.96 -14.59 -6.23
N CYS A 343 -8.11 -13.31 -5.90
CA CYS A 343 -9.31 -12.52 -6.17
C CYS A 343 -9.21 -11.65 -7.42
N ALA A 344 -8.04 -11.58 -8.06
CA ALA A 344 -7.79 -10.64 -9.17
C ALA A 344 -8.60 -10.97 -10.44
N VAL A 345 -8.94 -12.23 -10.65
CA VAL A 345 -9.67 -12.68 -11.85
C VAL A 345 -11.07 -13.11 -11.42
N ASP A 346 -12.09 -12.54 -12.06
CA ASP A 346 -13.50 -12.91 -11.89
C ASP A 346 -13.97 -12.89 -10.43
N ASN A 347 -13.47 -11.94 -9.62
CA ASN A 347 -13.72 -11.88 -8.17
C ASN A 347 -13.41 -13.23 -7.48
N GLY A 348 -12.42 -13.97 -7.97
CA GLY A 348 -12.09 -15.32 -7.56
C GLY A 348 -13.19 -16.37 -7.81
N GLY A 349 -14.31 -16.04 -8.45
CA GLY A 349 -15.53 -16.85 -8.49
C GLY A 349 -16.38 -16.70 -7.22
N CYS A 350 -16.30 -15.56 -6.54
CA CYS A 350 -17.19 -15.22 -5.43
C CYS A 350 -18.34 -14.35 -5.91
N LYS A 351 -19.54 -14.60 -5.36
CA LYS A 351 -20.74 -13.81 -5.69
C LYS A 351 -20.72 -12.41 -5.08
N TYR A 352 -20.18 -12.28 -3.87
CA TYR A 352 -20.14 -11.03 -3.11
C TYR A 352 -18.69 -10.54 -2.96
N LEU A 353 -18.10 -10.69 -1.79
CA LEU A 353 -16.71 -10.29 -1.54
C LEU A 353 -15.77 -11.47 -1.75
N CYS A 354 -14.68 -11.27 -2.49
CA CYS A 354 -13.53 -12.15 -2.49
C CYS A 354 -12.41 -11.51 -1.70
N LEU A 355 -12.01 -12.15 -0.60
CA LEU A 355 -10.95 -11.65 0.27
C LEU A 355 -9.75 -12.63 0.25
N PRO A 356 -8.54 -12.17 -0.12
CA PRO A 356 -7.36 -13.03 -0.15
C PRO A 356 -7.01 -13.62 1.23
N THR A 357 -6.54 -14.86 1.24
CA THR A 357 -6.06 -15.54 2.46
C THR A 357 -4.63 -16.04 2.27
N GLY A 358 -3.97 -16.37 3.37
CA GLY A 358 -2.59 -16.86 3.33
C GLY A 358 -2.38 -18.04 2.37
N ARG A 359 -1.16 -18.15 1.82
CA ARG A 359 -0.72 -19.23 0.90
C ARG A 359 -1.43 -19.23 -0.48
N GLY A 360 -1.83 -18.06 -0.97
CA GLY A 360 -2.48 -17.91 -2.27
C GLY A 360 -3.95 -18.37 -2.29
N GLY A 361 -4.57 -18.50 -1.11
CA GLY A 361 -5.99 -18.81 -0.98
C GLY A 361 -6.87 -17.57 -1.10
N ARG A 362 -8.18 -17.81 -1.07
CA ARG A 362 -9.21 -16.77 -0.96
C ARG A 362 -10.42 -17.28 -0.17
N SER A 363 -11.21 -16.37 0.35
CA SER A 363 -12.50 -16.64 0.97
C SER A 363 -13.60 -15.87 0.25
N CYS A 364 -14.74 -16.52 -0.01
CA CYS A 364 -15.95 -15.83 -0.44
C CYS A 364 -16.73 -15.43 0.79
N VAL A 365 -16.95 -14.13 0.95
CA VAL A 365 -17.42 -13.55 2.20
C VAL A 365 -18.76 -12.86 2.01
N CYS A 366 -19.69 -13.17 2.92
CA CYS A 366 -20.99 -12.52 2.98
C CYS A 366 -20.83 -11.11 3.56
N PRO A 367 -21.25 -10.05 2.84
CA PRO A 367 -21.30 -8.70 3.38
C PRO A 367 -22.37 -8.56 4.46
N ASP A 368 -22.16 -7.60 5.35
CA ASP A 368 -23.15 -7.24 6.37
C ASP A 368 -24.17 -6.27 5.76
N THR A 369 -23.71 -5.31 4.95
CA THR A 369 -24.56 -4.28 4.33
C THR A 369 -24.35 -4.14 2.82
N SER A 370 -25.43 -3.72 2.14
CA SER A 370 -25.45 -3.33 0.73
C SER A 370 -25.08 -1.85 0.51
N GLU A 371 -25.01 -1.42 -0.75
CA GLU A 371 -24.72 -0.03 -1.13
C GLU A 371 -25.70 0.99 -0.49
N ASP A 372 -26.95 0.60 -0.26
CA ASP A 372 -28.00 1.43 0.35
C ASP A 372 -28.04 1.31 1.89
N GLY A 373 -27.13 0.56 2.50
CA GLY A 373 -27.08 0.32 3.94
C GLY A 373 -28.11 -0.71 4.44
N SER A 374 -28.72 -1.50 3.54
CA SER A 374 -29.60 -2.60 3.94
C SER A 374 -28.83 -3.86 4.28
N ASP A 375 -29.30 -4.60 5.29
CA ASP A 375 -28.73 -5.89 5.69
C ASP A 375 -28.83 -6.91 4.54
N ILE A 376 -27.78 -7.69 4.33
CA ILE A 376 -27.73 -8.72 3.28
C ILE A 376 -27.84 -10.12 3.88
N GLU A 377 -28.86 -10.88 3.45
CA GLU A 377 -28.90 -12.33 3.63
C GLU A 377 -28.24 -13.03 2.45
N CYS A 378 -27.12 -13.70 2.69
CA CYS A 378 -26.41 -14.44 1.65
C CYS A 378 -26.93 -15.86 1.50
N SER A 379 -27.17 -16.25 0.25
CA SER A 379 -27.34 -17.65 -0.16
C SER A 379 -26.41 -17.95 -1.33
N ASN A 380 -25.70 -19.07 -1.21
CA ASN A 380 -24.60 -19.53 -2.08
C ASN A 380 -23.53 -18.46 -2.36
N LEU A 381 -22.36 -18.61 -1.73
CA LEU A 381 -21.26 -17.63 -1.79
C LEU A 381 -20.34 -17.79 -3.02
N SER A 382 -20.48 -18.90 -3.76
CA SER A 382 -19.66 -19.32 -4.90
C SER A 382 -20.47 -19.48 -6.18
#